data_AF-A0A928IP21-F1
#
_entry.id   AF-A0A928IP21-F1
#
_cell.length_a   1.000
_cell.length_b   1.000
_cell.length_c   1.000
_cell.angle_alpha   90.00
_cell.angle_beta   90.00
_cell.angle_gamma   90.00
#
_symmetry.space_group_name_H-M   'P 1'
#
loop_
_entity.id
_entity.type
_entity.pdbx_description
1 polymer ?
#
loop_
_entity_poly.entity_id
_entity_poly.type
_entity_poly.pdbx_seq_one_letter_code
_entity_poly.pdbx_strand_id
1 'polypeptide(L)'
;MRVSYRHESVRLTGRWDVRNEKYAETTTPGAYIEFAFEGKMAMAMFDTWANPEPRLHLWVQLDGGAMTQTPIDSYLRIIAPTEGKHICRIIYKGGAEVHARWYLPLEGKVSFIGFEAEKCIAIGEDTRKTIEFVGDSITEGVLIDVDYYGEGRPKSSIDQHNRVYQDDACATYAWLTAEALNLRPIVMGYGAVGTTRSGQGRVPAAPLAYPYNFEGSPISRPEPDYILINHGANDRGHTAEEYVTKYGELLDVIRKLNPNAKIISLS
;
A
#
# COMPACT_ATOMS: atom_id res chain seq x y z
N MET A 1 -24.92 -4.40 10.76
CA MET A 1 -25.31 -3.47 9.67
C MET A 1 -24.14 -3.32 8.72
N ARG A 2 -24.36 -3.30 7.40
CA ARG A 2 -23.30 -3.05 6.42
C ARG A 2 -22.98 -1.56 6.33
N VAL A 3 -21.71 -1.24 6.50
CA VAL A 3 -21.14 0.11 6.52
C VAL A 3 -20.27 0.26 5.28
N SER A 4 -20.52 1.31 4.50
CA SER A 4 -19.70 1.64 3.33
C SER A 4 -18.29 2.06 3.73
N TYR A 5 -17.30 1.81 2.87
CA TYR A 5 -15.94 2.35 3.04
C TYR A 5 -15.88 3.88 3.17
N ARG A 6 -16.94 4.60 2.75
CA ARG A 6 -17.03 6.08 2.85
C ARG A 6 -17.58 6.59 4.17
N HIS A 7 -17.99 5.71 5.07
CA HIS A 7 -18.55 6.11 6.35
C HIS A 7 -17.48 6.76 7.24
N GLU A 8 -17.86 7.68 8.12
CA GLU A 8 -16.97 8.36 9.10
C GLU A 8 -16.28 7.41 10.11
N SER A 9 -16.67 6.14 10.09
CA SER A 9 -16.05 5.08 10.90
C SER A 9 -14.86 4.46 10.18
N VAL A 10 -14.58 4.83 8.94
CA VAL A 10 -13.52 4.30 8.09
C VAL A 10 -12.53 5.40 7.76
N ARG A 11 -11.24 5.08 7.81
CA ARG A 11 -10.15 5.92 7.31
C ARG A 11 -9.31 5.10 6.34
N LEU A 12 -9.05 5.67 5.17
CA LEU A 12 -8.10 5.12 4.20
C LEU A 12 -6.80 5.93 4.27
N THR A 13 -5.65 5.26 4.41
CA THR A 13 -4.34 5.90 4.30
C THR A 13 -3.53 5.24 3.18
N GLY A 14 -2.86 6.05 2.36
CA GLY A 14 -2.11 5.60 1.20
C GLY A 14 -2.69 6.16 -0.11
N ARG A 15 -2.33 5.52 -1.23
CA ARG A 15 -2.85 5.85 -2.57
C ARG A 15 -4.09 4.99 -2.87
N TRP A 16 -5.26 5.61 -2.80
CA TRP A 16 -6.55 4.94 -3.00
C TRP A 16 -7.34 5.58 -4.15
N ASP A 17 -7.84 4.75 -5.06
CA ASP A 17 -8.91 5.14 -5.96
C ASP A 17 -10.25 5.01 -5.24
N VAL A 18 -10.93 6.14 -5.09
CA VAL A 18 -12.23 6.27 -4.43
C VAL A 18 -13.30 6.78 -5.40
N ARG A 19 -13.12 6.60 -6.71
CA ARG A 19 -14.13 7.06 -7.69
C ARG A 19 -15.33 6.11 -7.77
N ASN A 20 -15.14 4.83 -7.48
CA ASN A 20 -16.23 3.86 -7.41
C ASN A 20 -16.98 3.98 -6.08
N GLU A 21 -18.31 4.06 -6.07
CA GLU A 21 -19.08 4.17 -4.83
C GLU A 21 -19.14 2.87 -4.00
N LYS A 22 -18.86 1.72 -4.61
CA LYS A 22 -19.02 0.39 -4.00
C LYS A 22 -17.78 -0.12 -3.27
N TYR A 23 -16.59 0.32 -3.68
CA TYR A 23 -15.33 -0.05 -3.08
C TYR A 23 -14.27 1.04 -3.29
N ALA A 24 -13.23 1.04 -2.47
CA ALA A 24 -11.99 1.76 -2.70
C ALA A 24 -10.90 0.77 -3.14
N GLU A 25 -10.02 1.17 -4.07
CA GLU A 25 -8.97 0.29 -4.59
C GLU A 25 -7.58 0.86 -4.38
N THR A 26 -6.61 0.01 -4.05
CA THR A 26 -5.20 0.36 -4.01
C THR A 26 -4.34 -0.76 -4.59
N THR A 27 -3.24 -0.40 -5.23
CA THR A 27 -2.26 -1.33 -5.81
C THR A 27 -0.91 -1.26 -5.09
N THR A 28 -0.78 -0.42 -4.07
CA THR A 28 0.49 -0.15 -3.38
C THR A 28 0.53 -0.87 -2.02
N PRO A 29 1.48 -1.80 -1.80
CA PRO A 29 1.80 -2.29 -0.46
C PRO A 29 2.08 -1.13 0.51
N GLY A 30 1.68 -1.31 1.77
CA GLY A 30 1.74 -0.26 2.80
C GLY A 30 0.51 0.65 2.84
N ALA A 31 -0.36 0.65 1.84
CA ALA A 31 -1.68 1.28 1.97
C ALA A 31 -2.53 0.49 2.99
N TYR A 32 -3.35 1.19 3.79
CA TYR A 32 -4.16 0.54 4.80
C TYR A 32 -5.50 1.22 5.07
N ILE A 33 -6.37 0.42 5.67
CA ILE A 33 -7.70 0.79 6.13
C ILE A 33 -7.65 0.78 7.66
N GLU A 34 -8.29 1.74 8.28
CA GLU A 34 -8.69 1.65 9.68
C GLU A 34 -10.20 1.79 9.76
N PHE A 35 -10.85 0.99 10.61
CA PHE A 35 -12.26 1.19 10.91
C PHE A 35 -12.58 0.97 12.38
N ALA A 36 -13.56 1.73 12.88
CA ALA A 36 -13.96 1.72 14.27
C ALA A 36 -15.36 1.14 14.48
N PHE A 37 -15.47 0.27 15.47
CA PHE A 37 -16.73 -0.39 15.85
C PHE A 37 -16.86 -0.51 17.37
N GLU A 38 -18.08 -0.71 17.83
CA GLU A 38 -18.40 -1.05 19.22
C GLU A 38 -19.12 -2.40 19.21
N GLY A 39 -18.66 -3.34 20.02
CA GLY A 39 -19.08 -4.73 19.95
C GLY A 39 -17.91 -5.70 20.17
N LYS A 40 -18.18 -7.00 20.06
CA LYS A 40 -17.13 -8.05 20.05
C LYS A 40 -16.68 -8.49 18.67
N MET A 41 -17.32 -8.03 17.61
CA MET A 41 -17.08 -8.58 16.27
C MET A 41 -17.33 -7.57 15.16
N ALA A 42 -16.47 -7.64 14.15
CA ALA A 42 -16.68 -6.99 12.87
C ALA A 42 -16.28 -7.92 11.70
N MET A 43 -16.90 -7.72 10.54
CA MET A 43 -16.54 -8.40 9.29
C MET A 43 -16.09 -7.37 8.27
N ALA A 44 -14.79 -7.33 7.95
CA ALA A 44 -14.28 -6.53 6.84
C ALA A 44 -14.57 -7.26 5.52
N MET A 45 -14.99 -6.53 4.48
CA MET A 45 -15.39 -7.11 3.19
C MET A 45 -14.54 -6.57 2.04
N PHE A 46 -14.16 -7.46 1.13
CA PHE A 46 -13.32 -7.16 -0.02
C PHE A 46 -13.90 -7.74 -1.31
N ASP A 47 -13.68 -7.06 -2.43
CA ASP A 47 -13.86 -7.64 -3.76
C ASP A 47 -12.55 -8.32 -4.17
N THR A 48 -12.57 -9.66 -4.23
CA THR A 48 -11.40 -10.46 -4.59
C THR A 48 -11.51 -11.11 -5.97
N TRP A 49 -12.50 -10.72 -6.78
CA TRP A 49 -12.81 -11.39 -8.04
C TRP A 49 -11.62 -11.46 -9.00
N ALA A 50 -10.84 -10.38 -9.08
CA ALA A 50 -9.71 -10.27 -9.99
C ALA A 50 -8.38 -10.70 -9.37
N ASN A 51 -8.33 -11.05 -8.07
CA ASN A 51 -7.09 -11.45 -7.42
C ASN A 51 -6.71 -12.90 -7.80
N PRO A 52 -5.54 -13.14 -8.41
CA PRO A 52 -5.08 -14.49 -8.72
C PRO A 52 -4.54 -15.20 -7.48
N GLU A 53 -4.39 -16.52 -7.59
CA GLU A 53 -3.63 -17.32 -6.62
C GLU A 53 -2.13 -17.33 -6.97
N PRO A 54 -1.22 -17.28 -5.98
CA PRO A 54 -1.50 -17.07 -4.56
C PRO A 54 -1.93 -15.62 -4.29
N ARG A 55 -2.96 -15.47 -3.47
CA ARG A 55 -3.49 -14.14 -3.14
C ARG A 55 -2.49 -13.31 -2.35
N LEU A 56 -2.56 -12.00 -2.55
CA LEU A 56 -1.82 -11.04 -1.74
C LEU A 56 -2.13 -11.19 -0.25
N HIS A 57 -1.23 -10.71 0.59
CA HIS A 57 -1.36 -10.80 2.03
C HIS A 57 -1.64 -9.45 2.68
N LEU A 58 -2.29 -9.53 3.83
CA LEU A 58 -2.68 -8.43 4.68
C LEU A 58 -2.09 -8.62 6.08
N TRP A 59 -1.74 -7.51 6.72
CA TRP A 59 -1.59 -7.45 8.18
C TRP A 59 -2.90 -6.97 8.80
N VAL A 60 -3.36 -7.62 9.87
CA VAL A 60 -4.53 -7.23 10.66
C VAL A 60 -4.11 -6.93 12.09
N GLN A 61 -4.53 -5.78 12.61
CA GLN A 61 -4.23 -5.32 13.96
C GLN A 61 -5.50 -4.79 14.63
N LEU A 62 -5.76 -5.22 15.87
CA LEU A 62 -6.85 -4.70 16.69
C LEU A 62 -6.26 -3.89 17.85
N ASP A 63 -6.73 -2.66 18.04
CA ASP A 63 -6.39 -1.77 19.17
C ASP A 63 -4.88 -1.57 19.41
N GLY A 64 -4.09 -1.58 18.33
CA GLY A 64 -2.63 -1.44 18.44
C GLY A 64 -1.92 -2.68 19.01
N GLY A 65 -2.62 -3.81 19.15
CA GLY A 65 -2.05 -5.08 19.59
C GLY A 65 -1.12 -5.73 18.57
N ALA A 66 -0.89 -7.03 18.72
CA ALA A 66 -0.07 -7.79 17.77
C ALA A 66 -0.70 -7.79 16.36
N MET A 67 0.14 -7.70 15.33
CA MET A 67 -0.28 -7.86 13.95
C MET A 67 -0.32 -9.34 13.57
N THR A 68 -1.39 -9.75 12.88
CA THR A 68 -1.54 -11.11 12.36
C THR A 68 -1.61 -11.07 10.83
N GLN A 69 -0.85 -11.95 10.17
CA GLN A 69 -0.84 -12.06 8.72
C GLN A 69 -1.98 -12.96 8.23
N THR A 70 -2.61 -12.59 7.13
CA THR A 70 -3.58 -13.43 6.41
C THR A 70 -3.55 -13.16 4.91
N PRO A 71 -3.80 -14.14 4.04
CA PRO A 71 -4.21 -13.86 2.67
C PRO A 71 -5.49 -13.02 2.64
N ILE A 72 -5.67 -12.20 1.61
CA ILE A 72 -6.94 -11.53 1.37
C ILE A 72 -8.02 -12.55 1.02
N ASP A 73 -9.22 -12.32 1.52
CA ASP A 73 -10.41 -13.08 1.17
C ASP A 73 -11.62 -12.14 1.04
N SER A 74 -12.72 -12.64 0.50
CA SER A 74 -13.97 -11.90 0.33
C SER A 74 -14.49 -11.27 1.63
N TYR A 75 -14.18 -11.88 2.78
CA TYR A 75 -14.35 -11.26 4.09
C TYR A 75 -13.31 -11.74 5.10
N LEU A 76 -13.01 -10.89 6.07
CA LEU A 76 -12.23 -11.24 7.26
C LEU A 76 -13.09 -11.00 8.51
N ARG A 77 -13.22 -12.02 9.36
CA ARG A 77 -13.89 -11.90 10.66
C ARG A 77 -12.88 -11.50 11.73
N ILE A 78 -13.11 -10.37 12.37
CA ILE A 78 -12.32 -9.88 13.50
C ILE A 78 -13.14 -10.05 14.77
N ILE A 79 -12.59 -10.79 15.73
CA ILE A 79 -13.22 -11.06 17.03
C ILE A 79 -12.38 -10.37 18.10
N ALA A 80 -12.98 -9.41 18.80
CA ALA A 80 -12.35 -8.74 19.93
C ALA A 80 -12.40 -9.63 21.18
N PRO A 81 -11.36 -9.61 22.04
CA PRO A 81 -11.33 -10.42 23.26
C PRO A 81 -12.33 -9.92 24.32
N THR A 82 -12.72 -8.65 24.24
CA THR A 82 -13.61 -7.99 25.20
C THR A 82 -14.72 -7.27 24.48
N GLU A 83 -15.80 -6.97 25.21
CA GLU A 83 -16.79 -5.99 24.77
C GLU A 83 -16.17 -4.59 24.79
N GLY A 84 -16.56 -3.71 23.88
CA GLY A 84 -16.12 -2.32 23.93
C GLY A 84 -15.98 -1.67 22.56
N LYS A 85 -15.25 -0.54 22.56
CA LYS A 85 -14.91 0.21 21.36
C LYS A 85 -13.55 -0.25 20.85
N HIS A 86 -13.47 -0.53 19.56
CA HIS A 86 -12.30 -1.09 18.93
C HIS A 86 -11.95 -0.34 17.64
N ILE A 87 -10.67 -0.29 17.32
CA ILE A 87 -10.15 0.14 16.01
C ILE A 87 -9.40 -1.03 15.40
N CYS A 88 -9.89 -1.50 14.26
CA CYS A 88 -9.20 -2.48 13.43
C CYS A 88 -8.40 -1.76 12.34
N ARG A 89 -7.13 -2.12 12.18
CA ARG A 89 -6.26 -1.68 11.09
C ARG A 89 -5.94 -2.88 10.20
N ILE A 90 -6.13 -2.72 8.89
CA ILE A 90 -5.83 -3.74 7.87
C ILE A 90 -4.88 -3.12 6.85
N ILE A 91 -3.67 -3.65 6.73
CA ILE A 91 -2.60 -3.12 5.89
C ILE A 91 -2.34 -4.07 4.73
N TYR A 92 -2.20 -3.55 3.52
CA TYR A 92 -1.71 -4.32 2.38
C TYR A 92 -0.23 -4.66 2.62
N LYS A 93 0.06 -5.88 3.09
CA LYS A 93 1.42 -6.33 3.41
C LYS A 93 2.30 -6.38 2.16
N GLY A 94 1.82 -7.07 1.14
CA GLY A 94 2.59 -7.38 -0.05
C GLY A 94 1.87 -8.41 -0.92
N GLY A 95 2.32 -8.54 -2.16
CA GLY A 95 1.76 -9.45 -3.15
C GLY A 95 2.78 -9.74 -4.24
N ALA A 96 2.50 -10.68 -5.15
CA ALA A 96 3.41 -10.91 -6.26
C ALA A 96 3.46 -9.69 -7.19
N GLU A 97 4.65 -9.10 -7.30
CA GLU A 97 4.87 -7.82 -7.98
C GLU A 97 4.51 -7.87 -9.48
N VAL A 98 4.57 -9.06 -10.06
CA VAL A 98 4.27 -9.36 -11.47
C VAL A 98 2.79 -9.26 -11.82
N HIS A 99 1.89 -9.34 -10.85
CA HIS A 99 0.45 -9.20 -11.10
C HIS A 99 0.14 -7.82 -11.68
N ALA A 100 -0.87 -7.71 -12.55
CA ALA A 100 -1.23 -6.44 -13.14
C ALA A 100 -1.61 -5.40 -12.06
N ARG A 101 -0.82 -4.32 -11.95
CA ARG A 101 -1.00 -3.24 -10.95
C ARG A 101 -1.21 -1.86 -11.56
N TRP A 102 -1.03 -1.73 -12.87
CA TRP A 102 -1.14 -0.43 -13.53
C TRP A 102 -2.34 -0.27 -14.46
N TYR A 103 -2.58 -1.25 -15.34
CA TYR A 103 -3.66 -1.21 -16.33
C TYR A 103 -4.80 -2.14 -15.92
N LEU A 104 -6.03 -1.74 -16.20
CA LEU A 104 -7.21 -2.58 -15.97
C LEU A 104 -7.20 -3.82 -16.91
N PRO A 105 -7.70 -4.98 -16.46
CA PRO A 105 -8.10 -5.29 -15.08
C PRO A 105 -6.90 -5.40 -14.14
N LEU A 106 -7.05 -4.83 -12.95
CA LEU A 106 -6.04 -4.89 -11.89
C LEU A 106 -6.16 -6.22 -11.12
N GLU A 107 -5.03 -6.90 -10.93
CA GLU A 107 -4.90 -8.20 -10.26
C GLU A 107 -4.22 -8.06 -8.88
N GLY A 108 -3.15 -7.26 -8.81
CA GLY A 108 -2.34 -7.04 -7.60
C GLY A 108 -2.89 -5.91 -6.73
N LYS A 109 -4.17 -6.00 -6.33
CA LYS A 109 -4.89 -4.92 -5.65
C LYS A 109 -5.67 -5.35 -4.43
N VAL A 110 -5.89 -4.42 -3.51
CA VAL A 110 -6.92 -4.52 -2.46
C VAL A 110 -8.12 -3.68 -2.88
N SER A 111 -9.30 -4.30 -2.97
CA SER A 111 -10.58 -3.62 -3.22
C SER A 111 -11.46 -3.71 -1.97
N PHE A 112 -11.47 -2.67 -1.14
CA PHE A 112 -12.20 -2.64 0.12
C PHE A 112 -13.62 -2.11 -0.05
N ILE A 113 -14.60 -2.92 0.33
CA ILE A 113 -16.02 -2.60 0.19
C ILE A 113 -16.53 -1.80 1.40
N GLY A 114 -16.05 -2.14 2.59
CA GLY A 114 -16.59 -1.67 3.86
C GLY A 114 -16.56 -2.78 4.92
N PHE A 115 -17.34 -2.62 5.99
CA PHE A 115 -17.41 -3.61 7.06
C PHE A 115 -18.83 -3.80 7.59
N GLU A 116 -19.05 -4.88 8.31
CA GLU A 116 -20.26 -5.11 9.10
C GLU A 116 -19.91 -5.18 10.58
N ALA A 117 -20.69 -4.52 11.42
CA ALA A 117 -20.63 -4.65 12.88
C ALA A 117 -22.03 -4.43 13.47
N GLU A 118 -22.20 -4.76 14.75
CA GLU A 118 -23.40 -4.42 15.51
C GLU A 118 -23.58 -2.91 15.59
N LYS A 119 -22.50 -2.19 15.93
CA LYS A 119 -22.47 -0.74 16.01
C LYS A 119 -21.17 -0.21 15.40
N CYS A 120 -21.27 0.67 14.42
CA CYS A 120 -20.13 1.46 13.95
C CYS A 120 -20.04 2.77 14.74
N ILE A 121 -18.82 3.23 14.98
CA ILE A 121 -18.56 4.50 15.66
C ILE A 121 -17.60 5.33 14.80
N ALA A 122 -17.68 6.65 14.88
CA ALA A 122 -16.74 7.52 14.19
C ALA A 122 -15.31 7.18 14.63
N ILE A 123 -14.38 7.08 13.67
CA ILE A 123 -12.98 6.73 13.95
C ILE A 123 -12.19 7.86 14.63
N GLY A 124 -12.77 9.05 14.69
CA GLY A 124 -12.15 10.25 15.22
C GLY A 124 -11.19 10.90 14.22
N GLU A 125 -10.63 12.04 14.59
CA GLU A 125 -9.62 12.72 13.79
C GLU A 125 -8.25 12.06 13.94
N ASP A 126 -7.41 12.22 12.91
CA ASP A 126 -5.99 11.95 13.01
C ASP A 126 -5.22 13.20 12.59
N THR A 127 -4.43 13.71 13.52
CA THR A 127 -3.68 14.96 13.35
C THR A 127 -2.21 14.72 13.00
N ARG A 128 -1.80 13.46 12.80
CA ARG A 128 -0.43 13.15 12.41
C ARG A 128 -0.11 13.68 11.03
N LYS A 129 1.12 14.15 10.90
CA LYS A 129 1.71 14.52 9.62
C LYS A 129 1.92 13.31 8.74
N THR A 130 2.06 13.55 7.45
CA THR A 130 2.19 12.52 6.42
C THR A 130 3.57 12.56 5.78
N ILE A 131 4.07 11.38 5.41
CA ILE A 131 5.29 11.24 4.60
C ILE A 131 5.00 10.29 3.45
N GLU A 132 5.23 10.76 2.23
CA GLU A 132 5.22 9.88 1.07
C GLU A 132 6.61 9.34 0.78
N PHE A 133 6.69 8.05 0.52
CA PHE A 133 7.88 7.37 0.01
C PHE A 133 7.66 7.01 -1.45
N VAL A 134 8.55 7.48 -2.31
CA VAL A 134 8.55 7.21 -3.76
C VAL A 134 9.78 6.38 -4.06
N GLY A 135 9.62 5.15 -4.54
CA GLY A 135 10.76 4.30 -4.82
C GLY A 135 10.43 2.99 -5.50
N ASP A 136 11.40 2.09 -5.47
CA ASP A 136 11.34 0.80 -6.16
C ASP A 136 11.04 -0.38 -5.21
N SER A 137 11.55 -1.57 -5.54
CA SER A 137 11.49 -2.79 -4.73
C SER A 137 11.92 -2.59 -3.26
N ILE A 138 12.90 -1.72 -3.00
CA ILE A 138 13.39 -1.45 -1.63
C ILE A 138 12.30 -0.77 -0.81
N THR A 139 11.58 0.17 -1.43
CA THR A 139 10.47 0.91 -0.82
C THR A 139 9.19 0.06 -0.76
N GLU A 140 8.97 -0.80 -1.76
CA GLU A 140 7.85 -1.75 -1.78
C GLU A 140 7.96 -2.82 -0.67
N GLY A 141 9.19 -3.21 -0.32
CA GLY A 141 9.46 -4.25 0.68
C GLY A 141 9.63 -5.63 0.08
N VAL A 142 10.25 -5.72 -1.08
CA VAL A 142 10.51 -6.98 -1.78
C VAL A 142 11.60 -7.77 -1.07
N LEU A 143 11.43 -9.09 -0.96
CA LEU A 143 12.41 -10.03 -0.39
C LEU A 143 12.78 -9.82 1.09
N ILE A 144 12.01 -9.05 1.85
CA ILE A 144 12.27 -8.81 3.28
C ILE A 144 12.42 -10.12 4.07
N ASP A 145 11.51 -11.06 3.86
CA ASP A 145 11.41 -12.30 4.63
C ASP A 145 11.99 -13.52 3.89
N VAL A 146 12.85 -13.30 2.89
CA VAL A 146 13.40 -14.38 2.05
C VAL A 146 14.08 -15.48 2.88
N ASP A 147 14.79 -15.10 3.95
CA ASP A 147 15.49 -16.03 4.84
C ASP A 147 14.52 -16.84 5.72
N TYR A 148 13.39 -16.25 6.09
CA TYR A 148 12.34 -16.94 6.86
C TYR A 148 11.51 -17.88 5.99
N TYR A 149 11.48 -17.65 4.67
CA TYR A 149 10.92 -18.58 3.69
C TYR A 149 11.88 -19.74 3.36
N GLY A 150 12.82 -20.06 4.27
CA GLY A 150 13.85 -21.09 4.15
C GLY A 150 13.36 -22.55 4.09
N GLU A 151 14.31 -23.47 4.22
CA GLU A 151 14.14 -24.92 4.01
C GLU A 151 12.96 -25.53 4.80
N GLY A 152 12.22 -26.43 4.15
CA GLY A 152 11.09 -27.15 4.75
C GLY A 152 9.71 -26.51 4.59
N ARG A 153 9.62 -25.29 4.04
CA ARG A 153 8.31 -24.66 3.70
C ARG A 153 7.90 -24.98 2.26
N PRO A 154 6.60 -25.16 1.95
CA PRO A 154 6.14 -25.36 0.59
C PRO A 154 6.51 -24.14 -0.26
N LYS A 155 7.34 -24.35 -1.28
CA LYS A 155 7.74 -23.31 -2.25
C LYS A 155 7.05 -23.58 -3.57
N SER A 156 6.49 -22.54 -4.17
CA SER A 156 6.18 -22.59 -5.59
C SER A 156 7.47 -22.72 -6.38
N SER A 157 7.45 -23.55 -7.43
CA SER A 157 8.53 -23.61 -8.43
C SER A 157 8.63 -22.30 -9.23
N ILE A 158 7.57 -21.50 -9.23
CA ILE A 158 7.56 -20.14 -9.79
C ILE A 158 7.95 -19.17 -8.67
N ASP A 159 9.18 -18.63 -8.74
CA ASP A 159 9.74 -17.73 -7.73
C ASP A 159 8.79 -16.59 -7.35
N GLN A 160 8.17 -15.96 -8.35
CA GLN A 160 7.27 -14.83 -8.16
C GLN A 160 6.02 -15.16 -7.35
N HIS A 161 5.57 -16.42 -7.34
CA HIS A 161 4.46 -16.83 -6.48
C HIS A 161 4.85 -16.88 -5.00
N ASN A 162 6.15 -16.95 -4.68
CA ASN A 162 6.62 -16.95 -3.30
C ASN A 162 6.63 -15.53 -2.69
N ARG A 163 6.53 -14.48 -3.52
CA ARG A 163 6.57 -13.06 -3.12
C ARG A 163 5.53 -12.69 -2.06
N VAL A 164 4.33 -13.27 -2.11
CA VAL A 164 3.29 -13.02 -1.09
C VAL A 164 3.77 -13.35 0.33
N TYR A 165 4.70 -14.30 0.48
CA TYR A 165 5.29 -14.69 1.76
C TYR A 165 6.59 -13.94 2.10
N GLN A 166 7.26 -13.40 1.10
CA GLN A 166 8.61 -12.81 1.23
C GLN A 166 8.59 -11.28 1.29
N ASP A 167 7.57 -10.66 0.71
CA ASP A 167 7.49 -9.22 0.59
C ASP A 167 6.68 -8.64 1.77
N ASP A 168 7.17 -7.57 2.40
CA ASP A 168 6.52 -6.94 3.55
C ASP A 168 6.78 -5.43 3.61
N ALA A 169 5.75 -4.64 3.28
CA ALA A 169 5.79 -3.20 3.38
C ALA A 169 6.02 -2.71 4.83
N CYS A 170 5.52 -3.42 5.85
CA CYS A 170 5.60 -3.00 7.26
C CYS A 170 7.01 -3.15 7.87
N ALA A 171 7.89 -3.87 7.19
CA ALA A 171 9.28 -4.08 7.60
C ALA A 171 10.27 -3.24 6.79
N THR A 172 9.78 -2.39 5.88
CA THR A 172 10.62 -1.48 5.09
C THR A 172 11.16 -0.34 5.93
N TYR A 173 12.27 0.25 5.46
CA TYR A 173 12.76 1.52 6.01
C TYR A 173 11.68 2.61 5.94
N ALA A 174 10.83 2.60 4.91
CA ALA A 174 9.75 3.57 4.72
C ALA A 174 8.73 3.48 5.86
N TRP A 175 8.20 2.29 6.12
CA TRP A 175 7.25 2.08 7.20
C TRP A 175 7.85 2.34 8.58
N LEU A 176 9.03 1.78 8.84
CA LEU A 176 9.70 1.92 10.13
C LEU A 176 10.10 3.38 10.43
N THR A 177 10.48 4.15 9.40
CA THR A 177 10.72 5.60 9.55
C THR A 177 9.44 6.34 9.91
N ALA A 178 8.34 6.04 9.23
CA ALA A 178 7.06 6.69 9.51
C ALA A 178 6.59 6.40 10.93
N GLU A 179 6.64 5.13 11.37
CA GLU A 179 6.27 4.74 12.74
C GLU A 179 7.18 5.40 13.78
N ALA A 180 8.50 5.39 13.58
CA ALA A 180 9.46 6.00 14.51
C ALA A 180 9.26 7.52 14.66
N LEU A 181 8.78 8.20 13.61
CA LEU A 181 8.51 9.63 13.61
C LEU A 181 7.04 9.97 13.91
N ASN A 182 6.20 8.97 14.19
CA ASN A 182 4.76 9.12 14.37
C ASN A 182 4.09 9.84 13.18
N LEU A 183 4.49 9.49 11.97
CA LEU A 183 3.96 9.97 10.70
C LEU A 183 3.06 8.92 10.05
N ARG A 184 2.17 9.37 9.17
CA ARG A 184 1.34 8.52 8.32
C ARG A 184 2.07 8.21 7.01
N PRO A 185 2.44 6.95 6.73
CA PRO A 185 3.14 6.60 5.51
C PRO A 185 2.17 6.59 4.33
N ILE A 186 2.62 7.13 3.20
CA ILE A 186 2.03 6.91 1.89
C ILE A 186 3.12 6.30 1.01
N VAL A 187 2.83 5.20 0.33
CA VAL A 187 3.85 4.45 -0.40
C VAL A 187 3.52 4.46 -1.90
N MET A 188 4.49 4.84 -2.71
CA MET A 188 4.58 4.56 -4.14
C MET A 188 5.85 3.74 -4.35
N GLY A 189 5.77 2.46 -4.00
CA GLY A 189 6.83 1.47 -4.17
C GLY A 189 6.43 0.46 -5.22
N TYR A 190 7.23 0.32 -6.28
CA TYR A 190 7.00 -0.67 -7.32
C TYR A 190 8.32 -1.31 -7.78
N GLY A 191 8.40 -2.63 -7.68
CA GLY A 191 9.55 -3.43 -8.11
C GLY A 191 10.10 -3.05 -9.47
N ALA A 192 11.42 -2.95 -9.56
CA ALA A 192 12.16 -2.63 -10.78
C ALA A 192 11.83 -1.27 -11.44
N VAL A 193 10.93 -0.45 -10.89
CA VAL A 193 10.66 0.88 -11.41
C VAL A 193 11.87 1.77 -11.19
N GLY A 194 12.26 2.49 -12.24
CA GLY A 194 13.26 3.56 -12.18
C GLY A 194 12.68 4.88 -12.66
N THR A 195 13.51 5.91 -12.71
CA THR A 195 13.15 7.17 -13.37
C THR A 195 13.22 7.03 -14.90
N THR A 196 14.08 6.16 -15.43
CA THR A 196 14.30 5.97 -16.86
C THR A 196 13.58 4.74 -17.44
N ARG A 197 13.01 3.88 -16.59
CA ARG A 197 12.44 2.60 -17.02
C ARG A 197 11.18 2.20 -16.27
N SER A 198 10.35 1.41 -16.95
CA SER A 198 9.22 0.70 -16.35
C SER A 198 9.69 -0.45 -15.45
N GLY A 199 8.76 -0.89 -14.60
CA GLY A 199 8.96 -1.97 -13.63
C GLY A 199 7.87 -3.04 -13.68
N GLN A 200 7.77 -3.78 -12.58
CA GLN A 200 6.83 -4.88 -12.41
C GLN A 200 5.37 -4.40 -12.39
N GLY A 201 4.44 -5.30 -12.65
CA GLY A 201 3.00 -4.99 -12.68
C GLY A 201 2.59 -4.02 -13.78
N ARG A 202 3.45 -3.86 -14.80
CA ARG A 202 3.32 -2.94 -15.94
C ARG A 202 3.34 -1.46 -15.55
N VAL A 203 3.96 -1.14 -14.42
CA VAL A 203 4.09 0.23 -13.94
C VAL A 203 5.10 0.99 -14.82
N PRO A 204 4.75 2.17 -15.36
CA PRO A 204 5.67 2.96 -16.17
C PRO A 204 6.77 3.56 -15.29
N ALA A 205 7.72 4.25 -15.92
CA ALA A 205 8.76 4.96 -15.18
C ALA A 205 8.16 5.96 -14.19
N ALA A 206 8.86 6.19 -13.07
CA ALA A 206 8.37 6.98 -11.95
C ALA A 206 7.79 8.37 -12.33
N PRO A 207 8.40 9.17 -13.24
CA PRO A 207 7.82 10.46 -13.66
C PRO A 207 6.41 10.35 -14.25
N LEU A 208 6.14 9.25 -14.97
CA LEU A 208 4.85 9.00 -15.61
C LEU A 208 3.83 8.39 -14.63
N ALA A 209 4.32 7.57 -13.69
CA ALA A 209 3.48 6.91 -12.71
C ALA A 209 3.06 7.86 -11.55
N TYR A 210 3.93 8.78 -11.14
CA TYR A 210 3.75 9.55 -9.91
C TYR A 210 2.37 10.22 -9.74
N PRO A 211 1.76 10.86 -10.78
CA PRO A 211 0.47 11.54 -10.64
C PRO A 211 -0.74 10.63 -10.37
N TYR A 212 -0.56 9.31 -10.39
CA TYR A 212 -1.64 8.35 -10.42
C TYR A 212 -1.55 7.29 -9.30
N ASN A 213 -2.70 6.75 -8.89
CA ASN A 213 -2.78 5.50 -8.13
C ASN A 213 -2.49 4.29 -9.05
N PHE A 214 -3.00 4.37 -10.28
CA PHE A 214 -2.77 3.48 -11.43
C PHE A 214 -3.30 4.18 -12.69
N GLU A 215 -3.16 3.59 -13.89
CA GLU A 215 -3.60 4.24 -15.13
C GLU A 215 -5.03 4.77 -15.04
N GLY A 216 -5.21 6.02 -15.47
CA GLY A 216 -6.52 6.66 -15.50
C GLY A 216 -7.09 7.01 -14.12
N SER A 217 -6.37 6.75 -13.01
CA SER A 217 -6.76 7.05 -11.63
C SER A 217 -5.81 8.07 -10.99
N PRO A 218 -6.09 9.40 -11.08
CA PRO A 218 -5.24 10.42 -10.46
C PRO A 218 -5.17 10.24 -8.93
N ILE A 219 -4.03 10.60 -8.33
CA ILE A 219 -3.92 10.62 -6.87
C ILE A 219 -5.02 11.50 -6.26
N SER A 220 -5.65 10.99 -5.21
CA SER A 220 -6.79 11.64 -4.52
C SER A 220 -6.43 12.09 -3.10
N ARG A 221 -5.23 11.75 -2.64
CA ARG A 221 -4.77 12.02 -1.28
C ARG A 221 -4.38 13.50 -1.10
N PRO A 222 -4.50 14.07 0.11
CA PRO A 222 -4.02 15.41 0.43
C PRO A 222 -2.50 15.55 0.25
N GLU A 223 -2.04 16.75 -0.08
CA GLU A 223 -0.59 17.05 -0.15
C GLU A 223 0.15 16.57 1.11
N PRO A 224 1.21 15.74 0.99
CA PRO A 224 1.94 15.26 2.14
C PRO A 224 2.90 16.29 2.70
N ASP A 225 3.20 16.23 4.00
CA ASP A 225 4.16 17.16 4.63
C ASP A 225 5.59 16.92 4.14
N TYR A 226 5.95 15.66 3.90
CA TYR A 226 7.27 15.22 3.46
C TYR A 226 7.13 14.26 2.28
N ILE A 227 8.09 14.32 1.35
CA ILE A 227 8.24 13.37 0.25
C ILE A 227 9.68 12.91 0.25
N LEU A 228 9.89 11.60 0.36
CA LEU A 228 11.18 10.97 0.35
C LEU A 228 11.29 10.08 -0.89
N ILE A 229 12.28 10.36 -1.72
CA ILE A 229 12.50 9.69 -3.00
C ILE A 229 13.71 8.77 -2.85
N ASN A 230 13.53 7.50 -3.19
CA ASN A 230 14.56 6.47 -3.23
C ASN A 230 14.46 5.71 -4.57
N HIS A 231 15.04 6.32 -5.59
CA HIS A 231 15.17 5.76 -6.94
C HIS A 231 16.61 5.94 -7.42
N GLY A 232 17.01 5.10 -8.38
CA GLY A 232 18.36 5.12 -8.98
C GLY A 232 18.92 3.71 -9.19
N ALA A 233 18.57 2.76 -8.32
CA ALA A 233 19.10 1.40 -8.38
C ALA A 233 18.79 0.69 -9.72
N ASN A 234 17.58 0.89 -10.23
CA ASN A 234 17.11 0.29 -11.48
C ASN A 234 17.56 1.04 -12.73
N ASP A 235 18.11 2.25 -12.58
CA ASP A 235 18.52 3.15 -13.67
C ASP A 235 19.99 2.93 -14.10
N ARG A 236 20.74 2.07 -13.40
CA ARG A 236 22.18 1.79 -13.60
C ARG A 236 22.63 1.42 -15.03
N GLY A 237 21.70 1.04 -15.90
CA GLY A 237 21.96 0.71 -17.30
C GLY A 237 21.91 1.90 -18.27
N HIS A 238 21.57 3.08 -17.78
CA HIS A 238 21.41 4.31 -18.56
C HIS A 238 22.57 5.28 -18.34
N THR A 239 22.72 6.26 -19.23
CA THR A 239 23.77 7.28 -19.06
C THR A 239 23.43 8.24 -17.92
N ALA A 240 24.44 8.91 -17.38
CA ALA A 240 24.23 9.91 -16.34
C ALA A 240 23.30 11.05 -16.83
N GLU A 241 23.42 11.47 -18.09
CA GLU A 241 22.59 12.51 -18.69
C GLU A 241 21.13 12.10 -18.79
N GLU A 242 20.86 10.86 -19.22
CA GLU A 242 19.51 10.29 -19.24
C GLU A 242 18.91 10.25 -17.83
N TYR A 243 19.67 9.74 -16.86
CA TYR A 243 19.24 9.65 -15.48
C TYR A 243 18.92 11.03 -14.89
N VAL A 244 19.81 12.01 -15.05
CA VAL A 244 19.61 13.38 -14.54
C VAL A 244 18.37 14.01 -15.17
N THR A 245 18.17 13.83 -16.48
CA THR A 245 17.00 14.35 -17.18
C THR A 245 15.71 13.75 -16.60
N LYS A 246 15.65 12.42 -16.48
CA LYS A 246 14.46 11.72 -16.00
C LYS A 246 14.19 11.89 -14.50
N TYR A 247 15.24 12.03 -13.70
CA TYR A 247 15.10 12.38 -12.30
C TYR A 247 14.58 13.82 -12.14
N GLY A 248 15.02 14.75 -13.00
CA GLY A 248 14.46 16.10 -13.10
C GLY A 248 12.96 16.08 -13.42
N GLU A 249 12.54 15.29 -14.41
CA GLU A 249 11.11 15.12 -14.74
C GLU A 249 10.29 14.59 -13.54
N LEU A 250 10.86 13.67 -12.75
CA LEU A 250 10.22 13.19 -11.51
C LEU A 250 10.09 14.33 -10.48
N LEU A 251 11.14 15.11 -10.26
CA LEU A 251 11.12 16.23 -9.32
C LEU A 251 10.11 17.31 -9.75
N ASP A 252 10.03 17.61 -11.04
CA ASP A 252 9.09 18.58 -11.59
C ASP A 252 7.64 18.17 -11.34
N VAL A 253 7.29 16.91 -11.61
CA VAL A 253 5.93 16.42 -11.39
C VAL A 253 5.57 16.34 -9.91
N ILE A 254 6.52 15.93 -9.05
CA ILE A 254 6.34 15.90 -7.60
C ILE A 254 6.10 17.32 -7.07
N ARG A 255 6.95 18.29 -7.44
CA ARG A 255 6.82 19.67 -6.97
C ARG A 255 5.55 20.34 -7.48
N LYS A 256 5.14 20.04 -8.72
CA LYS A 256 3.89 20.57 -9.28
C LYS A 256 2.66 20.12 -8.49
N LEU A 257 2.62 18.85 -8.07
CA LEU A 257 1.48 18.29 -7.33
C LEU A 257 1.54 18.59 -5.82
N ASN A 258 2.74 18.85 -5.29
CA ASN A 258 2.98 19.04 -3.86
C ASN A 258 3.88 20.28 -3.65
N PRO A 259 3.35 21.50 -3.87
CA PRO A 259 4.13 22.73 -3.89
C PRO A 259 4.80 23.06 -2.54
N ASN A 260 4.22 22.64 -1.42
CA ASN A 260 4.64 22.92 -0.04
C ASN A 260 5.41 21.76 0.61
N ALA A 261 5.32 20.54 0.06
CA ALA A 261 6.00 19.37 0.62
C ALA A 261 7.52 19.56 0.69
N LYS A 262 8.12 19.07 1.78
CA LYS A 262 9.59 18.97 1.89
C LYS A 262 10.06 17.73 1.14
N ILE A 263 10.81 17.93 0.05
CA ILE A 263 11.33 16.86 -0.78
C ILE A 263 12.74 16.48 -0.31
N ILE A 264 12.96 15.20 -0.06
CA ILE A 264 14.21 14.59 0.39
C ILE A 264 14.58 13.53 -0.65
N SER A 265 15.76 13.65 -1.24
CA SER A 265 16.29 12.64 -2.16
C SER A 265 17.29 11.77 -1.43
N LEU A 266 17.08 10.46 -1.46
CA LEU A 266 18.05 9.45 -1.04
C LEU A 266 18.75 8.86 -2.27
N SER A 267 19.85 8.15 -2.03
CA SER A 267 20.64 7.42 -3.03
C SER A 267 20.98 6.03 -2.52
#